data_AF-G8TJH0-F1
#
_entry.id   AF-G8TJH0-F1
#
_cell.length_a   1.000
_cell.length_b   1.000
_cell.length_c   1.000
_cell.angle_alpha   90.00
_cell.angle_beta   90.00
_cell.angle_gamma   90.00
#
_symmetry.space_group_name_H-M   'P 1'
#
loop_
_entity.id
_entity.type
_entity.pdbx_description
1 polymer ?
#
loop_
_entity_poly.entity_id
_entity_poly.type
_entity_poly.pdbx_seq_one_letter_code
_entity_poly.pdbx_strand_id
1 'polypeptide(L)' 'MLLTPSEIYQLTGKKRRPAQVKVLRFMGIEHRVRPDASLIISRDHVRKLLDGDSVNMRFSKRIEPNWSAMDAKTSKGR' A
#
# COMPACT_ATOMS: atom_id res chain seq x y z
N MET A 1 17.66 2.74 -5.80
CA MET A 1 18.62 1.90 -5.02
C MET A 1 17.86 1.00 -4.03
N LEU A 2 18.39 -0.17 -3.62
CA LEU A 2 17.74 -1.07 -2.64
C LEU A 2 18.26 -0.85 -1.20
N LEU A 3 17.42 -1.14 -0.20
CA LEU A 3 17.83 -1.13 1.22
C LEU A 3 18.70 -2.35 1.57
N THR A 4 19.70 -2.12 2.41
CA THR A 4 20.56 -3.17 2.97
C THR A 4 19.90 -3.83 4.20
N PRO A 5 20.34 -5.02 4.63
CA PRO A 5 19.79 -5.67 5.83
C PRO A 5 19.87 -4.84 7.11
N SER A 6 20.94 -4.04 7.28
CA SER A 6 21.11 -3.15 8.43
C SER A 6 20.12 -1.98 8.40
N GLU A 7 19.88 -1.41 7.23
CA GLU A 7 18.88 -0.36 7.05
C GLU A 7 17.46 -0.87 7.30
N ILE A 8 17.16 -2.10 6.87
CA ILE A 8 15.87 -2.75 7.16
C ILE A 8 15.72 -2.97 8.67
N TYR A 9 16.79 -3.33 9.37
CA TYR A 9 16.77 -3.43 10.82
C TYR A 9 16.54 -2.07 11.49
N GLN A 10 17.23 -1.02 11.04
CA GLN A 10 17.05 0.33 11.58
C GLN A 10 15.62 0.86 11.34
N LEU A 11 15.05 0.60 10.16
CA LEU A 11 13.70 1.02 9.80
C LEU A 11 12.61 0.27 10.59
N THR A 12 12.81 -1.01 10.87
CA THR A 12 11.76 -1.85 11.48
C THR A 12 11.96 -2.11 12.98
N GLY A 13 13.18 -1.95 13.50
CA GLY A 13 13.57 -2.37 14.85
C GLY A 13 13.50 -3.89 15.08
N LYS A 14 13.33 -4.71 14.02
CA LYS A 14 13.13 -6.17 14.14
C LYS A 14 14.29 -6.93 13.52
N LYS A 15 14.76 -7.97 14.22
CA LYS A 15 15.82 -8.88 13.72
C LYS A 15 15.30 -10.01 12.83
N ARG A 16 14.10 -10.54 13.11
CA ARG A 16 13.54 -11.70 12.39
C ARG A 16 12.80 -11.26 11.13
N ARG A 17 13.08 -11.91 9.98
CA ARG A 17 12.48 -11.58 8.66
C ARG A 17 10.94 -11.55 8.66
N PRO A 18 10.23 -12.53 9.25
CA PRO A 18 8.76 -12.47 9.29
C PRO A 18 8.23 -11.28 10.11
N ALA A 19 8.94 -10.85 11.15
CA ALA A 19 8.57 -9.69 11.94
C ALA A 19 8.82 -8.39 11.17
N GLN A 20 9.93 -8.30 10.41
CA GLN A 20 10.20 -7.18 9.50
C GLN A 20 9.07 -7.03 8.46
N VAL A 21 8.64 -8.12 7.83
CA VAL A 21 7.52 -8.14 6.86
C VAL A 21 6.23 -7.58 7.47
N LYS A 22 5.88 -7.98 8.70
CA LYS A 22 4.68 -7.47 9.38
C LYS A 22 4.73 -5.95 9.58
N VAL A 23 5.88 -5.43 10.02
CA VAL A 23 6.07 -3.98 10.21
C VAL A 23 6.01 -3.25 8.87
N LEU A 24 6.67 -3.76 7.82
CA LEU A 24 6.65 -3.15 6.49
C LEU A 24 5.23 -3.09 5.90
N ARG A 25 4.43 -4.16 6.06
CA ARG A 25 3.02 -4.16 5.65
C ARG A 25 2.20 -3.13 6.43
N PHE A 26 2.41 -3.05 7.73
CA PHE A 26 1.73 -2.07 8.58
C PHE A 26 2.06 -0.63 8.18
N MET A 27 3.32 -0.37 7.80
CA MET A 27 3.76 0.94 7.29
C MET A 27 3.34 1.22 5.83
N GLY A 28 2.67 0.29 5.16
CA GLY A 28 2.29 0.44 3.74
C GLY A 28 3.47 0.42 2.77
N ILE A 29 4.65 -0.01 3.22
CA ILE A 29 5.88 -0.04 2.41
C ILE A 29 5.87 -1.28 1.52
N GLU A 30 5.96 -1.06 0.21
CA GLU A 30 6.07 -2.15 -0.75
C GLU A 30 7.43 -2.86 -0.63
N HIS A 31 7.37 -4.19 -0.56
CA HIS A 31 8.54 -5.06 -0.43
C HIS A 31 8.27 -6.37 -1.16
N ARG A 32 9.35 -7.03 -1.59
CA ARG A 32 9.31 -8.39 -2.14
C ARG A 32 10.20 -9.32 -1.30
N VAL A 33 9.78 -10.57 -1.18
CA VAL A 33 10.54 -11.62 -0.50
C VAL A 33 11.20 -12.48 -1.58
N ARG A 34 12.52 -12.63 -1.51
CA ARG A 34 13.27 -13.53 -2.40
C ARG A 34 13.12 -14.98 -1.91
N PRO A 35 13.30 -16.01 -2.75
CA PRO A 35 13.27 -17.41 -2.31
C PRO A 35 14.20 -17.76 -1.13
N ASP A 36 15.30 -17.02 -0.93
CA ASP A 36 16.21 -17.17 0.21
C ASP A 36 15.72 -16.47 1.51
N ALA A 37 14.47 -15.99 1.52
CA ALA A 37 13.84 -15.21 2.57
C ALA A 37 14.45 -13.81 2.85
N SER A 38 15.36 -13.32 2.00
CA SER A 38 15.80 -11.93 2.04
C SER A 38 14.72 -10.97 1.51
N LEU A 39 14.81 -9.70 1.92
CA LEU A 39 13.83 -8.67 1.58
C LEU A 39 14.41 -7.70 0.56
N ILE A 40 13.62 -7.42 -0.48
CA ILE A 40 13.92 -6.44 -1.52
C ILE A 40 12.99 -5.25 -1.28
N ILE A 41 13.58 -4.09 -1.00
CA ILE A 41 12.87 -2.85 -0.71
C ILE A 41 13.56 -1.72 -1.46
N SER A 42 12.80 -0.95 -2.22
CA SER A 42 13.31 0.25 -2.89
C SER A 42 13.47 1.39 -1.89
N ARG A 43 14.67 1.95 -1.79
CA ARG A 43 14.93 3.13 -0.95
C ARG A 43 14.11 4.33 -1.41
N ASP A 44 14.01 4.52 -2.72
CA ASP A 44 13.29 5.65 -3.32
C ASP A 44 11.79 5.56 -3.04
N HIS A 45 11.25 4.34 -2.97
CA HIS A 45 9.86 4.12 -2.58
C HIS A 45 9.61 4.50 -1.11
N VAL A 46 10.48 4.06 -0.20
CA VAL A 46 10.37 4.44 1.23
C VAL A 46 10.45 5.94 1.41
N ARG A 47 11.43 6.58 0.75
CA ARG A 47 11.58 8.04 0.79
C ARG A 47 10.31 8.76 0.33
N LYS A 48 9.78 8.40 -0.84
CA LYS A 48 8.52 8.99 -1.36
C LYS A 48 7.34 8.81 -0.41
N LEU A 49 7.27 7.68 0.29
CA LEU A 49 6.20 7.39 1.25
C LEU A 49 6.31 8.23 2.52
N LEU A 50 7.53 8.47 3.00
CA LEU A 50 7.77 9.27 4.20
C LEU A 50 7.72 10.78 3.93
N ASP A 51 8.19 11.22 2.76
CA ASP A 51 8.19 12.63 2.34
C ASP A 51 6.76 13.14 2.01
N GLY A 52 5.74 12.26 2.06
CA GLY A 52 4.35 12.60 1.78
C GLY A 52 3.98 12.67 0.29
N ASP A 53 4.96 12.53 -0.61
CA ASP A 53 4.77 12.56 -2.06
C ASP A 53 3.99 11.34 -2.59
N SER A 54 4.15 10.18 -1.97
CA SER A 54 3.31 9.02 -2.30
C SER A 54 2.05 9.01 -1.46
N VAL A 55 1.16 9.97 -1.72
CA VAL A 55 -0.27 9.77 -1.50
C VAL A 55 -0.71 8.68 -2.48
N ASN A 56 -0.41 7.42 -2.17
CA ASN A 56 -1.00 6.32 -2.90
C ASN A 56 -2.46 6.28 -2.48
N MET A 57 -3.27 7.02 -3.24
CA MET A 57 -4.71 6.91 -3.35
C MET A 57 -5.07 5.49 -3.79
N ARG A 58 -4.83 4.50 -2.92
CA ARG A 58 -5.61 3.27 -2.95
C ARG A 58 -7.00 3.66 -2.52
N PHE A 59 -7.71 4.23 -3.50
CA PHE A 59 -9.13 4.52 -3.54
C PHE A 59 -9.75 4.49 -2.13
N SER A 60 -9.93 5.68 -1.54
CA SER A 60 -11.21 5.85 -0.86
C SER A 60 -12.26 5.67 -1.96
N LYS A 61 -12.66 4.41 -2.20
CA LYS A 61 -13.84 4.12 -2.98
C LYS A 61 -14.91 4.86 -2.21
N ARG A 62 -15.33 6.03 -2.73
CA ARG A 62 -16.41 6.77 -2.12
C ARG A 62 -17.56 5.79 -2.05
N ILE A 63 -17.95 5.43 -0.83
CA ILE A 63 -19.12 4.59 -0.60
C ILE A 63 -20.29 5.54 -0.85
N GLU A 64 -20.58 5.75 -2.14
CA GLU A 64 -21.74 6.50 -2.56
C GLU A 64 -22.84 5.50 -2.89
N PRO A 65 -24.07 5.75 -2.39
CA PRO A 65 -25.24 5.00 -2.82
C PRO A 65 -25.35 5.04 -4.35
N ASN A 66 -25.84 3.97 -4.95
CA ASN A 66 -26.08 3.95 -6.39
C ASN A 66 -27.28 4.86 -6.73
N TRP A 67 -27.04 6.16 -6.91
CA TRP A 67 -28.07 7.16 -7.22
C TRP A 67 -28.78 6.90 -8.55
N SER A 68 -28.18 6.12 -9.46
CA SER A 68 -28.83 5.73 -10.73
C SER A 68 -30.10 4.88 -10.54
N ALA A 69 -30.36 4.38 -9.33
CA ALA A 69 -31.63 3.76 -8.97
C ALA A 69 -32.79 4.75 -8.80
N MET A 70 -32.51 6.07 -8.72
CA MET A 70 -33.55 7.11 -8.57
C MET A 70 -34.05 7.65 -9.92
N ASP A 71 -33.31 7.43 -11.02
CA ASP A 71 -33.75 7.78 -12.38
C ASP A 71 -34.61 6.67 -13.00
N ALA A 72 -35.71 6.33 -12.33
CA ALA A 72 -36.76 5.50 -12.93
C ALA A 72 -37.51 6.35 -13.96
N LYS A 73 -37.07 6.24 -15.22
CA LYS A 73 -37.70 6.85 -16.40
C LYS A 73 -39.22 6.63 -16.41
N THR A 74 -39.98 7.68 -16.16
CA THR A 74 -41.37 7.79 -16.58
C THR A 74 -41.42 7.96 -18.09
N SER A 75 -41.50 6.86 -18.84
CA SER A 75 -42.18 6.85 -20.14
C SER A 75 -42.38 5.42 -20.64
N LYS A 76 -43.64 4.96 -20.66
CA LYS A 76 -44.29 4.50 -21.91
C LYS A 76 -45.76 4.14 -21.68
N GLY A 77 -46.63 4.75 -22.49
CA GLY A 77 -47.69 4.03 -23.19
C GLY A 77 -49.11 4.15 -22.64
N ARG A 78 -49.88 5.09 -23.19
CA ARG A 78 -51.05 4.72 -23.99
C ARG A 78 -51.35 5.79 -25.03
#